data_AF-A0A7V2TVT2-F1
#
_entry.id   AF-A0A7V2TVT2-F1
#
_cell.length_a   1.000
_cell.length_b   1.000
_cell.length_c   1.000
_cell.angle_alpha   90.00
_cell.angle_beta   90.00
_cell.angle_gamma   90.00
#
_symmetry.space_group_name_H-M   'P 1'
#
loop_
_entity.id
_entity.type
_entity.pdbx_description
1 polymer ?
#
loop_
_entity_poly.entity_id
_entity_poly.type
_entity_poly.pdbx_seq_one_letter_code
_entity_poly.pdbx_strand_id
1 'polypeptide(L)'
;MGRRIPGIILWALLLSLPGQGRGEEKEEFKFELSETEKKPYHLGGFGEFRPVLNVLDKNAALYKANFYKENLGATTGEYNFRVQLEGSYEEGIARLFVRFNQDVNDTYQGWSSGGTLYEGFLSLKPSESYHFDAGKKVFKWGKGYAWNPVAFIDRPKDPNDPDLALEGFWTLSGDYIRSFAGPLKTLSFTPVLLPVVSGINEDFAGGLSNPAGAPSSSGGDRINFAARLYFLLYDTDIDLVYFTGGSRTTRYGIDFSRNITTNLEVHGELAHIRNFPKTFINADGTVFNQTFDATGYLLGMRYLTAMDTTYILEYYHAGTGFTKDQMSDFFSFVVRGYNEYLATGNSTPLQRASTLSRGGYGRNTPGTDYLYLRISQKEP
;
A
#
# COMPACT_ATOMS: atom_id res chain seq x y z
N MET A 1 5.77 -8.40 -44.08
CA MET A 1 4.42 -7.90 -44.43
C MET A 1 4.03 -6.88 -43.37
N GLY A 2 3.85 -5.63 -43.78
CA GLY A 2 3.99 -4.46 -42.91
C GLY A 2 2.92 -4.31 -41.84
N ARG A 3 3.33 -3.78 -40.69
CA ARG A 3 2.44 -3.07 -39.76
C ARG A 3 3.09 -1.77 -39.35
N ARG A 4 2.36 -0.70 -39.66
CA ARG A 4 2.67 0.71 -39.45
C ARG A 4 2.67 0.99 -37.95
N ILE A 5 3.72 1.64 -37.46
CA ILE A 5 3.74 2.31 -36.16
C ILE A 5 3.22 3.74 -36.42
N PRO A 6 2.06 4.17 -35.87
CA PRO A 6 1.68 5.57 -35.94
C PRO A 6 2.10 6.29 -34.65
N GLY A 7 3.14 7.12 -34.76
CA GLY A 7 3.07 8.54 -34.37
C GLY A 7 2.79 8.91 -32.91
N ILE A 8 3.60 8.46 -31.94
CA ILE A 8 3.66 9.09 -30.59
C ILE A 8 5.04 9.71 -30.29
N ILE A 9 6.08 9.41 -31.06
CA ILE A 9 7.44 9.94 -30.83
C ILE A 9 7.65 11.36 -31.39
N LEU A 10 6.73 11.90 -32.19
CA LEU A 10 6.91 13.21 -32.84
C LEU A 10 6.36 14.43 -32.07
N TRP A 11 5.64 14.23 -30.96
CA TRP A 11 5.10 15.36 -30.16
C TRP A 11 6.01 15.80 -29.01
N ALA A 12 6.95 14.96 -28.57
CA ALA A 12 7.88 15.29 -27.49
C ALA A 12 9.12 16.10 -27.96
N LEU A 13 9.37 16.21 -29.27
CA LEU A 13 10.53 16.91 -29.84
C LEU A 13 10.22 18.34 -30.35
N LEU A 14 8.95 18.76 -30.32
CA LEU A 14 8.53 20.11 -30.72
C LEU A 14 8.48 21.13 -29.57
N LEU A 15 8.69 20.69 -28.32
CA LEU A 15 8.78 21.58 -27.15
C LEU A 15 10.22 21.96 -26.74
N SER A 16 11.24 21.54 -27.50
CA SER A 16 12.65 21.84 -27.21
C SER A 16 13.30 22.82 -28.20
N LEU A 17 12.52 23.69 -28.85
CA LEU A 17 13.09 24.79 -29.62
C LEU A 17 13.52 25.92 -28.66
N PRO A 18 14.80 26.30 -28.60
CA PRO A 18 15.23 27.49 -27.86
C PRO A 18 14.62 28.72 -28.52
N GLY A 19 13.68 29.35 -27.82
CA GLY A 19 13.16 30.66 -28.20
C GLY A 19 14.30 31.67 -28.25
N GLN A 20 14.48 32.28 -29.42
CA GLN A 20 15.43 33.36 -29.63
C GLN A 20 15.14 34.51 -28.65
N GLY A 21 16.12 34.84 -27.82
CA GLY A 21 16.06 35.97 -26.90
C GLY A 21 15.85 37.27 -27.67
N ARG A 22 14.83 38.03 -27.24
CA ARG A 22 14.55 39.38 -27.70
C ARG A 22 14.33 40.25 -26.47
N GLY A 23 15.28 41.19 -26.27
CA GLY A 23 15.22 42.42 -25.48
C GLY A 23 14.50 42.40 -24.13
N GLU A 24 15.27 42.50 -23.05
CA GLU A 24 14.76 42.95 -21.74
C GLU A 24 14.22 44.38 -21.84
N GLU A 25 12.89 44.53 -21.80
CA GLU A 25 12.27 45.75 -21.28
C GLU A 25 12.15 45.60 -19.76
N LYS A 26 12.59 46.63 -19.03
CA LYS A 26 12.43 46.72 -17.57
C LYS A 26 10.93 46.87 -17.26
N GLU A 27 10.24 45.77 -17.05
CA GLU A 27 8.92 45.80 -16.44
C GLU A 27 9.06 46.22 -14.97
N GLU A 28 8.43 47.34 -14.62
CA GLU A 28 8.23 47.72 -13.22
C GLU A 28 7.46 46.59 -12.51
N PHE A 29 8.08 46.00 -11.49
CA PHE A 29 7.47 44.96 -10.66
C PHE A 29 6.20 45.51 -9.99
N LYS A 30 5.05 45.28 -10.62
CA LYS A 30 3.72 45.52 -10.03
C LYS A 30 3.33 44.27 -9.28
N PHE A 31 3.27 44.37 -7.96
CA PHE A 31 2.75 43.31 -7.10
C PHE A 31 1.26 43.14 -7.42
N GLU A 32 0.89 42.14 -8.24
CA GLU A 32 -0.50 41.81 -8.50
C GLU A 32 -1.05 40.98 -7.32
N LEU A 33 -1.99 41.54 -6.57
CA LEU A 33 -2.66 40.88 -5.43
C LEU A 33 -3.33 39.53 -5.81
N SER A 34 -3.59 39.30 -7.09
CA SER A 34 -4.10 38.05 -7.67
C SER A 34 -3.11 36.88 -7.55
N GLU A 35 -1.81 37.13 -7.41
CA GLU A 35 -0.80 36.08 -7.17
C GLU A 35 -0.81 35.56 -5.73
N THR A 36 -1.38 36.32 -4.79
CA THR A 36 -1.49 35.96 -3.37
C THR A 36 -2.82 35.33 -2.97
N GLU A 37 -3.84 35.32 -3.85
CA GLU A 37 -5.11 34.65 -3.55
C GLU A 37 -4.97 33.13 -3.67
N LYS A 38 -5.39 32.40 -2.62
CA LYS A 38 -5.46 30.94 -2.64
C LYS A 38 -6.39 30.52 -3.77
N LYS A 39 -5.83 29.98 -4.85
CA LYS A 39 -6.63 29.42 -5.95
C LYS A 39 -7.56 28.35 -5.37
N PRO A 40 -8.85 28.34 -5.75
CA PRO A 40 -9.79 27.34 -5.25
C PRO A 40 -9.47 25.95 -5.81
N TYR A 41 -8.55 25.84 -6.77
CA TYR A 41 -8.16 24.57 -7.37
C TYR A 41 -6.66 24.30 -7.24
N HIS A 42 -6.34 23.00 -7.27
CA HIS A 42 -4.99 22.48 -7.41
C HIS A 42 -5.00 21.42 -8.51
N LEU A 43 -3.94 21.38 -9.31
CA LEU A 43 -3.67 20.33 -10.28
C LEU A 43 -2.20 19.95 -10.15
N GLY A 44 -1.93 18.65 -10.14
CA GLY A 44 -0.60 18.08 -9.98
C GLY A 44 -0.52 16.70 -10.61
N GLY A 45 0.68 16.14 -10.62
CA GLY A 45 0.92 14.81 -11.17
C GLY A 45 2.38 14.58 -11.50
N PHE A 46 2.68 13.36 -11.92
CA PHE A 46 4.00 12.97 -12.39
C PHE A 46 3.89 11.89 -13.46
N GLY A 47 4.94 11.78 -14.26
CA GLY A 47 5.19 10.65 -15.15
C GLY A 47 6.46 9.94 -14.72
N GLU A 48 6.43 8.61 -14.67
CA GLU A 48 7.58 7.76 -14.34
C GLU A 48 7.80 6.74 -15.46
N PHE A 49 9.08 6.51 -15.79
CA PHE A 49 9.52 5.38 -16.60
C PHE A 49 10.60 4.62 -15.82
N ARG A 50 10.34 3.33 -15.55
CA ARG A 50 11.20 2.47 -14.75
C ARG A 50 11.51 1.16 -15.50
N PRO A 51 12.66 1.08 -16.18
CA PRO A 51 13.16 -0.18 -16.73
C PRO A 51 13.73 -1.05 -15.62
N VAL A 52 13.42 -2.35 -15.65
CA VAL A 52 13.94 -3.33 -14.67
C VAL A 52 14.56 -4.51 -15.42
N LEU A 53 15.73 -4.96 -14.96
CA LEU A 53 16.35 -6.20 -15.39
C LEU A 53 16.32 -7.18 -14.22
N ASN A 54 15.55 -8.25 -14.37
CA ASN A 54 15.48 -9.32 -13.38
C ASN A 54 16.49 -10.41 -13.72
N VAL A 55 17.28 -10.84 -12.73
CA VAL A 55 18.12 -12.04 -12.80
C VAL A 55 17.39 -13.16 -12.10
N LEU A 56 17.11 -14.26 -12.81
CA LEU A 56 16.21 -15.30 -12.34
C LEU A 56 16.96 -16.42 -11.63
N ASP A 57 16.69 -16.62 -10.34
CA ASP A 57 17.14 -17.81 -9.61
C ASP A 57 16.22 -19.01 -9.93
N LYS A 58 16.65 -19.81 -10.91
CA LYS A 58 15.91 -21.02 -11.34
C LYS A 58 15.89 -22.13 -10.30
N ASN A 59 16.78 -22.07 -9.30
CA ASN A 59 16.84 -23.06 -8.24
C ASN A 59 15.86 -22.74 -7.11
N ALA A 60 15.40 -21.49 -7.00
CA ALA A 60 14.44 -21.04 -6.01
C ALA A 60 13.12 -21.81 -6.08
N ALA A 61 12.55 -22.11 -4.92
CA ALA A 61 11.26 -22.79 -4.83
C ALA A 61 10.16 -21.98 -5.51
N LEU A 62 10.08 -20.67 -5.28
CA LEU A 62 9.07 -19.82 -5.91
C LEU A 62 9.19 -19.77 -7.45
N TYR A 63 10.41 -19.88 -7.99
CA TYR A 63 10.59 -20.00 -9.43
C TYR A 63 9.99 -21.31 -9.94
N LYS A 64 10.31 -22.44 -9.29
CA LYS A 64 9.77 -23.76 -9.64
C LYS A 64 8.25 -23.83 -9.49
N ALA A 65 7.67 -23.18 -8.47
CA ALA A 65 6.22 -23.18 -8.27
C ALA A 65 5.49 -22.43 -9.40
N ASN A 66 6.04 -21.33 -9.89
CA ASN A 66 5.33 -20.42 -10.80
C ASN A 66 5.74 -20.57 -12.28
N PHE A 67 6.96 -21.03 -12.57
CA PHE A 67 7.53 -21.02 -13.93
C PHE A 67 7.97 -22.40 -14.43
N TYR A 68 7.57 -23.51 -13.79
CA TYR A 68 8.01 -24.85 -14.20
C TYR A 68 7.64 -25.27 -15.63
N LYS A 69 6.68 -24.58 -16.28
CA LYS A 69 6.30 -24.80 -17.70
C LYS A 69 6.93 -23.80 -18.66
N GLU A 70 7.58 -22.76 -18.15
CA GLU A 70 8.03 -21.63 -18.94
C GLU A 70 9.56 -21.62 -19.02
N ASN A 71 10.10 -21.30 -20.21
CA ASN A 71 11.53 -21.06 -20.38
C ASN A 71 11.77 -19.56 -20.54
N LEU A 72 11.94 -18.87 -19.43
CA LEU A 72 12.15 -17.41 -19.39
C LEU A 72 13.60 -16.98 -19.65
N GLY A 73 14.52 -17.91 -19.96
CA GLY A 73 15.95 -17.58 -20.03
C GLY A 73 16.56 -17.29 -18.66
N ALA A 74 17.75 -16.69 -18.62
CA ALA A 74 18.44 -16.34 -17.36
C ALA A 74 17.98 -15.00 -16.77
N THR A 75 17.41 -14.15 -17.61
CA THR A 75 16.98 -12.80 -17.27
C THR A 75 15.66 -12.47 -17.96
N THR A 76 14.89 -11.59 -17.35
CA THR A 76 13.73 -10.94 -17.99
C THR A 76 13.87 -9.43 -17.88
N GLY A 77 13.40 -8.73 -18.92
CA GLY A 77 13.27 -7.26 -18.91
C GLY A 77 11.84 -6.87 -18.57
N GLU A 78 11.68 -5.75 -17.88
CA GLU A 78 10.39 -5.10 -17.66
C GLU A 78 10.49 -3.61 -17.99
N TYR A 79 9.46 -3.07 -18.63
CA TYR A 79 9.32 -1.65 -18.90
C TYR A 79 8.03 -1.14 -18.27
N ASN A 80 8.18 -0.36 -17.19
CA ASN A 80 7.04 0.16 -16.44
C ASN A 80 6.90 1.65 -16.71
N PHE A 81 5.70 2.06 -17.12
CA PHE A 81 5.33 3.45 -17.32
C PHE A 81 4.15 3.78 -16.39
N ARG A 82 4.26 4.88 -15.67
CA ARG A 82 3.19 5.37 -14.80
C ARG A 82 2.93 6.84 -15.07
N VAL A 83 1.65 7.20 -15.14
CA VAL A 83 1.20 8.58 -15.09
C VAL A 83 0.23 8.71 -13.93
N GLN A 84 0.52 9.60 -12.98
CA GLN A 84 -0.39 9.99 -11.93
C GLN A 84 -0.85 11.42 -12.17
N LEU A 85 -2.16 11.64 -12.09
CA LEU A 85 -2.77 12.96 -12.14
C LEU A 85 -3.61 13.14 -10.87
N GLU A 86 -3.49 14.30 -10.25
CA GLU A 86 -4.32 14.68 -9.13
C GLU A 86 -4.86 16.09 -9.27
N GLY A 87 -6.01 16.31 -8.65
CA GLY A 87 -6.65 17.60 -8.64
C GLY A 87 -7.58 17.77 -7.46
N SER A 88 -7.78 19.01 -7.07
CA SER A 88 -8.81 19.36 -6.10
C SER A 88 -9.46 20.68 -6.42
N TYR A 89 -10.70 20.83 -5.97
CA TYR A 89 -11.44 22.08 -5.98
C TYR A 89 -12.06 22.30 -4.61
N GLU A 90 -11.92 23.48 -4.04
CA GLU A 90 -12.35 23.87 -2.71
C GLU A 90 -13.17 25.16 -2.78
N GLU A 91 -14.38 25.12 -2.23
CA GLU A 91 -15.30 26.25 -2.17
C GLU A 91 -16.11 26.21 -0.88
N GLY A 92 -15.98 27.27 -0.06
CA GLY A 92 -16.63 27.35 1.24
C GLY A 92 -16.24 26.17 2.15
N ILE A 93 -17.23 25.39 2.56
CA ILE A 93 -17.02 24.20 3.42
C ILE A 93 -16.71 22.93 2.63
N ALA A 94 -16.79 22.96 1.30
CA ALA A 94 -16.73 21.77 0.46
C ALA A 94 -15.38 21.67 -0.27
N ARG A 95 -14.84 20.45 -0.36
CA ARG A 95 -13.68 20.15 -1.21
C ARG A 95 -13.89 18.84 -1.96
N LEU A 96 -13.71 18.86 -3.27
CA LEU A 96 -13.61 17.67 -4.10
C LEU A 96 -12.13 17.36 -4.35
N PHE A 97 -11.70 16.12 -4.13
CA PHE A 97 -10.34 15.64 -4.43
C PHE A 97 -10.39 14.40 -5.32
N VAL A 98 -9.50 14.32 -6.30
CA VAL A 98 -9.35 13.18 -7.21
C VAL A 98 -7.86 12.90 -7.43
N ARG A 99 -7.47 11.63 -7.37
CA ARG A 99 -6.15 11.12 -7.79
C ARG A 99 -6.35 9.87 -8.64
N PHE A 100 -5.84 9.91 -9.86
CA PHE A 100 -5.93 8.82 -10.83
C PHE A 100 -4.54 8.39 -11.28
N ASN A 101 -4.32 7.08 -11.37
CA ASN A 101 -3.12 6.47 -11.91
C ASN A 101 -3.43 5.70 -13.19
N GLN A 102 -2.56 5.85 -14.18
CA GLN A 102 -2.49 5.00 -15.36
C GLN A 102 -1.14 4.30 -15.37
N ASP A 103 -1.16 2.97 -15.30
CA ASP A 103 0.01 2.12 -15.42
C ASP A 103 0.00 1.42 -16.78
N VAL A 104 1.18 1.32 -17.41
CA VAL A 104 1.42 0.53 -18.62
C VAL A 104 2.71 -0.23 -18.40
N ASN A 105 2.64 -1.56 -18.44
CA ASN A 105 3.77 -2.42 -18.14
C ASN A 105 3.97 -3.42 -19.29
N ASP A 106 5.22 -3.57 -19.73
CA ASP A 106 5.66 -4.67 -20.59
C ASP A 106 6.51 -5.62 -19.75
N THR A 107 6.07 -6.86 -19.63
CA THR A 107 6.76 -7.91 -18.85
C THR A 107 6.99 -9.13 -19.71
N TYR A 108 7.50 -10.23 -19.14
CA TYR A 108 7.58 -11.51 -19.85
C TYR A 108 6.22 -12.05 -20.32
N GLN A 109 5.11 -11.56 -19.74
CA GLN A 109 3.73 -11.89 -20.17
C GLN A 109 3.21 -10.96 -21.27
N GLY A 110 4.02 -9.98 -21.70
CA GLY A 110 3.68 -8.95 -22.68
C GLY A 110 3.09 -7.69 -22.04
N TRP A 111 2.47 -6.89 -22.90
CA TRP A 111 1.92 -5.59 -22.56
C TRP A 111 0.61 -5.70 -21.77
N SER A 112 0.52 -4.90 -20.71
CA SER A 112 -0.69 -4.68 -19.92
C SER A 112 -0.86 -3.20 -19.65
N SER A 113 -2.10 -2.74 -19.55
CA SER A 113 -2.42 -1.38 -19.13
C SER A 113 -3.62 -1.37 -18.19
N GLY A 114 -3.60 -0.47 -17.22
CA GLY A 114 -4.65 -0.35 -16.23
C GLY A 114 -4.75 1.07 -15.70
N GLY A 115 -5.98 1.60 -15.69
CA GLY A 115 -6.31 2.86 -15.03
C GLY A 115 -6.95 2.57 -13.69
N THR A 116 -6.55 3.27 -12.63
CA THR A 116 -7.10 3.10 -11.28
C THR A 116 -7.32 4.46 -10.64
N LEU A 117 -8.56 4.72 -10.19
CA LEU A 117 -8.85 5.83 -9.31
C LEU A 117 -8.28 5.50 -7.92
N TYR A 118 -7.19 6.14 -7.51
CA TYR A 118 -6.58 5.91 -6.20
C TYR A 118 -7.42 6.55 -5.10
N GLU A 119 -7.77 7.82 -5.28
CA GLU A 119 -8.61 8.57 -4.35
C GLU A 119 -9.62 9.41 -5.14
N GLY A 120 -10.81 9.59 -4.59
CA GLY A 120 -11.90 10.32 -5.20
C GLY A 120 -13.00 10.54 -4.17
N PHE A 121 -13.01 11.70 -3.52
CA PHE A 121 -13.92 11.95 -2.40
C PHE A 121 -14.36 13.41 -2.31
N LEU A 122 -15.57 13.59 -1.77
CA LEU A 122 -16.10 14.87 -1.33
C LEU A 122 -15.84 15.01 0.17
N SER A 123 -15.34 16.18 0.56
CA SER A 123 -15.06 16.56 1.92
C SER A 123 -15.93 17.75 2.32
N LEU A 124 -16.53 17.70 3.51
CA LEU A 124 -17.33 18.78 4.09
C LEU A 124 -16.78 19.17 5.47
N LYS A 125 -16.44 20.45 5.64
CA LYS A 125 -15.89 21.03 6.88
C LYS A 125 -16.81 22.14 7.40
N PRO A 126 -17.96 21.79 8.02
CA PRO A 126 -18.90 22.79 8.52
C PRO A 126 -18.34 23.65 9.66
N SER A 127 -17.27 23.20 10.33
CA SER A 127 -16.54 23.95 11.36
C SER A 127 -15.11 23.41 11.49
N GLU A 128 -14.29 24.03 12.34
CA GLU A 128 -12.94 23.53 12.65
C GLU A 128 -12.94 22.18 13.39
N SER A 129 -14.02 21.84 14.10
CA SER A 129 -14.12 20.61 14.90
C SER A 129 -14.74 19.43 14.17
N TYR A 130 -15.40 19.66 13.03
CA TYR A 130 -16.14 18.62 12.33
C TYR A 130 -15.73 18.57 10.87
N HIS A 131 -15.39 17.36 10.42
CA HIS A 131 -15.02 17.08 9.04
C HIS A 131 -15.70 15.77 8.61
N PHE A 132 -16.22 15.71 7.39
CA PHE A 132 -16.90 14.53 6.85
C PHE A 132 -16.37 14.24 5.46
N ASP A 133 -16.04 12.98 5.18
CA ASP A 133 -15.63 12.54 3.85
C ASP A 133 -16.51 11.40 3.33
N ALA A 134 -16.89 11.49 2.06
CA ALA A 134 -17.59 10.45 1.33
C ALA A 134 -16.89 10.19 0.00
N GLY A 135 -16.44 8.96 -0.22
CA GLY A 135 -15.78 8.55 -1.45
C GLY A 135 -14.64 7.58 -1.22
N LYS A 136 -13.79 7.42 -2.23
CA LYS A 136 -12.61 6.56 -2.18
C LYS A 136 -11.44 7.29 -1.54
N LYS A 137 -10.93 6.79 -0.41
CA LYS A 137 -9.94 7.49 0.41
C LYS A 137 -8.93 6.55 1.04
N VAL A 138 -7.70 7.02 1.23
CA VAL A 138 -6.67 6.38 2.06
C VAL A 138 -6.62 7.08 3.42
N PHE A 139 -6.65 6.33 4.51
CA PHE A 139 -6.65 6.89 5.87
C PHE A 139 -5.25 7.04 6.46
N LYS A 140 -4.30 6.19 6.03
CA LYS A 140 -2.90 6.18 6.49
C LYS A 140 -2.80 6.01 8.02
N TRP A 141 -3.55 5.06 8.57
CA TRP A 141 -3.45 4.75 10.00
C TRP A 141 -2.16 3.96 10.31
N GLY A 142 -1.57 4.20 11.48
CA GLY A 142 -0.23 3.71 11.85
C GLY A 142 0.88 4.73 11.61
N LYS A 143 2.04 4.48 12.23
CA LYS A 143 3.25 5.31 12.23
C LYS A 143 4.43 4.66 11.50
N GLY A 144 4.36 3.35 11.26
CA GLY A 144 5.42 2.60 10.62
C GLY A 144 5.68 3.07 9.19
N TYR A 145 6.92 2.91 8.75
CA TYR A 145 7.41 3.35 7.45
C TYR A 145 7.29 2.23 6.42
N ALA A 146 7.90 1.08 6.67
CA ALA A 146 7.87 -0.09 5.78
C ALA A 146 6.62 -0.96 5.98
N TRP A 147 6.09 -1.02 7.20
CA TRP A 147 4.89 -1.79 7.55
C TRP A 147 3.97 -1.00 8.48
N ASN A 148 2.66 -1.28 8.41
CA ASN A 148 1.66 -0.66 9.28
C ASN A 148 0.68 -1.74 9.78
N PRO A 149 1.03 -2.52 10.83
CA PRO A 149 0.13 -3.55 11.36
C PRO A 149 -1.24 -3.03 11.82
N VAL A 150 -1.41 -1.75 12.19
CA VAL A 150 -2.71 -1.21 12.62
C VAL A 150 -3.56 -0.60 11.49
N ALA A 151 -3.05 -0.60 10.25
CA ALA A 151 -3.74 -0.04 9.08
C ALA A 151 -4.86 -0.97 8.55
N PHE A 152 -5.87 -1.25 9.38
CA PHE A 152 -6.88 -2.29 9.10
C PHE A 152 -7.76 -2.02 7.88
N ILE A 153 -7.90 -0.74 7.52
CA ILE A 153 -8.73 -0.24 6.42
C ILE A 153 -7.92 0.41 5.29
N ASP A 154 -6.60 0.19 5.26
CA ASP A 154 -5.75 0.63 4.14
C ASP A 154 -5.17 -0.58 3.40
N ARG A 155 -4.59 -0.32 2.23
CA ARG A 155 -3.79 -1.32 1.51
C ARG A 155 -2.48 -1.55 2.25
N PRO A 156 -1.94 -2.78 2.25
CA PRO A 156 -0.61 -3.04 2.78
C PRO A 156 0.45 -2.23 2.03
N LYS A 157 1.43 -1.71 2.77
CA LYS A 157 2.62 -1.09 2.17
C LYS A 157 3.52 -2.13 1.51
N ASP A 158 4.32 -1.66 0.56
CA ASP A 158 5.47 -2.40 0.07
C ASP A 158 6.75 -1.84 0.72
N PRO A 159 7.48 -2.63 1.53
CA PRO A 159 8.76 -2.20 2.11
C PRO A 159 9.80 -1.76 1.09
N ASN A 160 9.71 -2.25 -0.16
CA ASN A 160 10.62 -1.87 -1.24
C ASN A 160 10.30 -0.49 -1.82
N ASP A 161 9.07 0.00 -1.63
CA ASP A 161 8.60 1.31 -2.07
C ASP A 161 7.60 1.88 -1.05
N PRO A 162 8.06 2.24 0.15
CA PRO A 162 7.18 2.59 1.28
C PRO A 162 6.48 3.94 1.09
N ASP A 163 6.98 4.78 0.18
CA ASP A 163 6.41 6.08 -0.15
C ASP A 163 5.38 6.00 -1.28
N LEU A 164 5.19 4.81 -1.86
CA LEU A 164 4.22 4.57 -2.92
C LEU A 164 2.82 4.98 -2.47
N ALA A 165 2.18 5.84 -3.25
CA ALA A 165 0.76 6.11 -3.07
C ALA A 165 -0.04 4.82 -3.27
N LEU A 166 -1.00 4.55 -2.40
CA LEU A 166 -1.83 3.35 -2.48
C LEU A 166 -3.26 3.72 -2.86
N GLU A 167 -3.95 2.77 -3.49
CA GLU A 167 -5.37 2.89 -3.77
C GLU A 167 -6.19 2.87 -2.47
N GLY A 168 -7.12 3.81 -2.31
CA GLY A 168 -8.04 3.87 -1.18
C GLY A 168 -9.23 2.91 -1.29
N PHE A 169 -10.05 2.86 -0.24
CA PHE A 169 -11.35 2.18 -0.26
C PHE A 169 -12.48 3.20 -0.27
N TRP A 170 -13.60 2.84 -0.87
CA TRP A 170 -14.84 3.61 -0.79
C TRP A 170 -15.36 3.60 0.64
N THR A 171 -15.51 4.76 1.26
CA THR A 171 -15.90 4.90 2.65
C THR A 171 -16.80 6.12 2.87
N LEU A 172 -17.49 6.10 4.00
CA LEU A 172 -18.08 7.29 4.62
C LEU A 172 -17.41 7.46 5.99
N SER A 173 -16.87 8.64 6.26
CA SER A 173 -16.19 8.93 7.53
C SER A 173 -16.56 10.29 8.07
N GLY A 174 -16.42 10.43 9.39
CA GLY A 174 -16.48 11.71 10.07
C GLY A 174 -15.28 11.85 11.00
N ASP A 175 -14.91 13.08 11.32
CA ASP A 175 -13.90 13.41 12.29
C ASP A 175 -14.48 14.44 13.26
N TYR A 176 -14.32 14.17 14.55
CA TYR A 176 -14.54 15.15 15.61
C TYR A 176 -13.20 15.49 16.25
N ILE A 177 -12.79 16.76 16.19
CA ILE A 177 -11.50 17.24 16.70
C ILE A 177 -11.73 18.29 17.78
N ARG A 178 -11.03 18.13 18.90
CA ARG A 178 -11.01 19.11 19.98
C ARG A 178 -9.59 19.35 20.49
N SER A 179 -9.23 20.62 20.64
CA SER A 179 -7.96 21.05 21.21
C SER A 179 -8.12 21.52 22.66
N PHE A 180 -7.08 21.35 23.47
CA PHE A 180 -7.04 21.75 24.87
C PHE A 180 -5.69 22.40 25.22
N ALA A 181 -5.66 23.17 26.30
CA ALA A 181 -4.46 23.86 26.78
C ALA A 181 -3.58 23.03 27.75
N GLY A 182 -4.04 21.83 28.13
CA GLY A 182 -3.38 20.99 29.13
C GLY A 182 -2.39 19.98 28.54
N PRO A 183 -2.00 18.96 29.33
CA PRO A 183 -1.13 17.89 28.87
C PRO A 183 -1.64 17.12 27.65
N LEU A 184 -2.96 16.93 27.57
CA LEU A 184 -3.64 16.51 26.36
C LEU A 184 -3.86 17.75 25.51
N LYS A 185 -3.22 17.83 24.34
CA LYS A 185 -3.32 18.97 23.42
C LYS A 185 -4.44 18.80 22.40
N THR A 186 -4.65 17.57 21.92
CA THR A 186 -5.64 17.26 20.89
C THR A 186 -6.28 15.90 21.17
N LEU A 187 -7.59 15.83 20.97
CA LEU A 187 -8.38 14.61 20.89
C LEU A 187 -9.05 14.60 19.52
N SER A 188 -8.95 13.49 18.79
CA SER A 188 -9.74 13.28 17.57
C SER A 188 -10.42 11.92 17.56
N PHE A 189 -11.69 11.87 17.15
CA PHE A 189 -12.43 10.62 16.94
C PHE A 189 -12.89 10.51 15.49
N THR A 190 -12.45 9.45 14.81
CA THR A 190 -12.70 9.18 13.39
C THR A 190 -13.49 7.87 13.21
N PRO A 191 -14.84 7.88 13.20
CA PRO A 191 -15.63 6.73 12.76
C PRO A 191 -15.61 6.58 11.22
N VAL A 192 -15.62 5.34 10.74
CA VAL A 192 -15.59 4.98 9.32
C VAL A 192 -16.57 3.84 9.05
N LEU A 193 -17.40 4.01 8.02
CA LEU A 193 -18.20 2.96 7.39
C LEU A 193 -17.56 2.57 6.07
N LEU A 194 -17.36 1.26 5.89
CA LEU A 194 -16.75 0.66 4.71
C LEU A 194 -17.68 -0.42 4.14
N PRO A 195 -18.49 -0.09 3.12
CA PRO A 195 -19.33 -1.07 2.44
C PRO A 195 -18.47 -1.99 1.57
N VAL A 196 -18.87 -3.25 1.48
CA VAL A 196 -18.37 -4.21 0.49
C VAL A 196 -19.60 -4.80 -0.20
N VAL A 197 -19.84 -4.31 -1.41
CA VAL A 197 -20.97 -4.67 -2.27
C VAL A 197 -20.45 -4.87 -3.69
N SER A 198 -21.27 -5.39 -4.60
CA SER A 198 -20.77 -5.59 -5.96
C SER A 198 -20.30 -4.27 -6.62
N GLY A 199 -19.10 -4.27 -7.20
CA GLY A 199 -18.42 -3.11 -7.77
C GLY A 199 -17.76 -2.16 -6.76
N ILE A 200 -17.91 -2.38 -5.44
CA ILE A 200 -17.38 -1.49 -4.40
C ILE A 200 -16.63 -2.30 -3.35
N ASN A 201 -15.32 -2.08 -3.26
CA ASN A 201 -14.43 -2.71 -2.27
C ASN A 201 -14.53 -4.24 -2.22
N GLU A 202 -14.91 -4.92 -3.31
CA GLU A 202 -15.07 -6.38 -3.34
C GLU A 202 -13.78 -7.11 -2.88
N ASP A 203 -12.63 -6.55 -3.24
CA ASP A 203 -11.31 -7.03 -2.91
C ASP A 203 -10.90 -6.76 -1.45
N PHE A 204 -11.65 -5.95 -0.70
CA PHE A 204 -11.49 -5.82 0.74
C PHE A 204 -11.82 -7.12 1.47
N ALA A 205 -12.91 -7.80 1.05
CA ALA A 205 -13.33 -9.11 1.58
C ALA A 205 -12.46 -10.27 1.04
N GLY A 206 -11.90 -10.13 -0.16
CA GLY A 206 -10.92 -11.07 -0.72
C GLY A 206 -9.49 -10.90 -0.18
N GLY A 207 -9.20 -9.78 0.50
CA GLY A 207 -7.85 -9.46 0.98
C GLY A 207 -7.39 -10.32 2.16
N LEU A 208 -6.18 -10.89 2.02
CA LEU A 208 -5.25 -11.53 2.99
C LEU A 208 -5.77 -12.53 4.05
N SER A 209 -7.08 -12.67 4.21
CA SER A 209 -7.76 -13.46 5.24
C SER A 209 -8.86 -14.36 4.67
N ASN A 210 -9.03 -14.38 3.35
CA ASN A 210 -9.80 -15.42 2.70
C ASN A 210 -8.83 -16.52 2.26
N PRO A 211 -8.73 -17.66 2.99
CA PRO A 211 -8.02 -18.80 2.46
C PRO A 211 -8.61 -19.16 1.10
N ALA A 212 -7.78 -19.60 0.16
CA ALA A 212 -8.26 -20.17 -1.10
C ALA A 212 -9.22 -21.32 -0.75
N GLY A 213 -10.53 -21.08 -0.87
CA GLY A 213 -11.56 -22.05 -0.50
C GLY A 213 -12.26 -21.83 0.86
N ALA A 214 -12.08 -20.70 1.55
CA ALA A 214 -13.17 -20.24 2.42
C ALA A 214 -14.42 -20.10 1.55
N PRO A 215 -15.59 -20.57 1.99
CA PRO A 215 -16.79 -20.31 1.23
C PRO A 215 -16.81 -18.80 0.96
N SER A 216 -17.04 -18.44 -0.31
CA SER A 216 -17.83 -17.25 -0.58
C SER A 216 -19.16 -17.51 0.13
N SER A 217 -19.20 -17.34 1.45
CA SER A 217 -20.42 -17.38 2.21
C SER A 217 -21.09 -16.08 1.84
N SER A 218 -21.84 -16.19 0.74
CA SER A 218 -22.67 -15.19 0.10
C SER A 218 -21.90 -14.02 -0.51
N GLY A 219 -21.92 -13.95 -1.85
CA GLY A 219 -21.89 -12.69 -2.59
C GLY A 219 -23.11 -11.86 -2.18
N GLY A 220 -23.02 -11.26 -1.01
CA GLY A 220 -24.04 -10.42 -0.39
C GLY A 220 -23.36 -9.22 0.23
N ASP A 221 -24.10 -8.13 0.26
CA ASP A 221 -23.65 -6.83 0.73
C ASP A 221 -23.23 -6.90 2.21
N ARG A 222 -22.04 -6.38 2.51
CA ARG A 222 -21.48 -6.34 3.86
C ARG A 222 -21.14 -4.91 4.21
N ILE A 223 -21.31 -4.58 5.48
CA ILE A 223 -20.84 -3.31 6.03
C ILE A 223 -19.78 -3.63 7.07
N ASN A 224 -18.69 -2.86 7.03
CA ASN A 224 -17.66 -2.87 8.04
C ASN A 224 -17.62 -1.51 8.73
N PHE A 225 -17.22 -1.54 10.00
CA PHE A 225 -17.05 -0.36 10.83
C PHE A 225 -15.61 -0.32 11.32
N ALA A 226 -15.00 0.85 11.22
CA ALA A 226 -13.72 1.13 11.84
C ALA A 226 -13.81 2.43 12.63
N ALA A 227 -12.95 2.57 13.64
CA ALA A 227 -12.82 3.81 14.37
C ALA A 227 -11.38 4.02 14.79
N ARG A 228 -10.95 5.28 14.79
CA ARG A 228 -9.69 5.71 15.39
C ARG A 228 -9.97 6.77 16.46
N LEU A 229 -9.33 6.63 17.60
CA LEU A 229 -9.30 7.62 18.65
C LEU A 229 -7.86 8.08 18.86
N TYR A 230 -7.58 9.31 18.46
CA TYR A 230 -6.27 9.95 18.50
C TYR A 230 -6.13 10.86 19.72
N PHE A 231 -4.94 10.87 20.30
CA PHE A 231 -4.53 11.76 21.38
C PHE A 231 -3.15 12.34 21.07
N LEU A 232 -2.99 13.65 21.26
CA LEU A 232 -1.68 14.27 21.44
C LEU A 232 -1.46 14.52 22.93
N LEU A 233 -0.80 13.59 23.62
CA LEU A 233 -0.64 13.61 25.08
C LEU A 233 0.85 13.71 25.44
N TYR A 234 1.26 14.75 26.18
CA TYR A 234 2.67 15.00 26.52
C TYR A 234 3.63 14.90 25.31
N ASP A 235 3.26 15.54 24.20
CA ASP A 235 4.00 15.53 22.92
C ASP A 235 4.21 14.12 22.34
N THR A 236 3.32 13.21 22.68
CA THR A 236 3.26 11.84 22.13
C THR A 236 1.96 11.69 21.37
N ASP A 237 2.07 11.36 20.08
CA ASP A 237 0.95 10.92 19.26
C ASP A 237 0.57 9.51 19.70
N ILE A 238 -0.70 9.28 20.01
CA ILE A 238 -1.24 7.95 20.36
C ILE A 238 -2.54 7.75 19.60
N ASP A 239 -2.66 6.63 18.90
CA ASP A 239 -3.89 6.23 18.22
C ASP A 239 -4.39 4.90 18.79
N LEU A 240 -5.68 4.83 19.12
CA LEU A 240 -6.39 3.58 19.37
C LEU A 240 -7.27 3.27 18.15
N VAL A 241 -7.08 2.10 17.56
CA VAL A 241 -7.75 1.70 16.32
C VAL A 241 -8.62 0.48 16.57
N TYR A 242 -9.84 0.50 16.04
CA TYR A 242 -10.77 -0.62 16.10
C TYR A 242 -11.33 -0.90 14.72
N PHE A 243 -11.51 -2.17 14.39
CA PHE A 243 -12.18 -2.60 13.16
C PHE A 243 -13.06 -3.83 13.44
N THR A 244 -14.26 -3.87 12.86
CA THR A 244 -15.13 -5.05 12.85
C THR A 244 -16.09 -5.02 11.66
N GLY A 245 -16.71 -6.15 11.31
CA GLY A 245 -17.68 -6.21 10.22
C GLY A 245 -17.82 -7.59 9.60
N GLY A 246 -18.51 -7.65 8.46
CA GLY A 246 -18.77 -8.91 7.75
C GLY A 246 -17.64 -9.36 6.82
N SER A 247 -16.66 -8.51 6.51
CA SER A 247 -15.64 -8.81 5.49
C SER A 247 -14.34 -9.35 6.07
N ARG A 248 -13.95 -8.93 7.27
CA ARG A 248 -12.73 -9.34 7.98
C ARG A 248 -13.04 -9.48 9.46
N THR A 249 -12.26 -10.28 10.18
CA THR A 249 -12.46 -10.49 11.61
C THR A 249 -12.14 -9.23 12.43
N THR A 250 -12.66 -9.17 13.67
CA THR A 250 -12.45 -8.04 14.58
C THR A 250 -10.97 -7.81 14.88
N ARG A 251 -10.54 -6.54 14.89
CA ARG A 251 -9.16 -6.12 15.13
C ARG A 251 -9.10 -4.95 16.09
N TYR A 252 -8.04 -4.96 16.90
CA TYR A 252 -7.70 -3.90 17.84
C TYR A 252 -6.27 -3.46 17.58
N GLY A 253 -6.04 -2.16 17.56
CA GLY A 253 -4.75 -1.56 17.30
C GLY A 253 -4.44 -0.46 18.30
N ILE A 254 -3.17 -0.33 18.64
CA ILE A 254 -2.62 0.87 19.27
C ILE A 254 -1.34 1.23 18.53
N ASP A 255 -1.14 2.52 18.28
CA ASP A 255 0.14 3.03 17.83
C ASP A 255 0.55 4.28 18.61
N PHE A 256 1.85 4.57 18.59
CA PHE A 256 2.39 5.79 19.13
C PHE A 256 3.59 6.29 18.31
N SER A 257 3.83 7.59 18.34
CA SER A 257 5.10 8.19 17.91
C SER A 257 5.47 9.36 18.82
N ARG A 258 6.78 9.55 19.01
CA ARG A 258 7.33 10.66 19.80
C ARG A 258 8.69 11.06 19.28
N ASN A 259 8.89 12.36 19.12
CA ASN A 259 10.22 12.95 18.99
C ASN A 259 10.88 13.00 20.38
N ILE A 260 11.94 12.20 20.57
CA ILE A 260 12.77 12.22 21.79
C ILE A 260 13.70 13.44 21.76
N THR A 261 14.23 13.75 20.57
CA THR A 261 14.90 15.00 20.23
C THR A 261 14.32 15.52 18.92
N THR A 262 14.72 16.72 18.48
CA THR A 262 14.27 17.28 17.20
C THR A 262 14.64 16.44 15.97
N ASN A 263 15.62 15.55 16.11
CA ASN A 263 16.16 14.74 15.03
C ASN A 263 16.05 13.22 15.28
N LEU A 264 15.48 12.80 16.42
CA LEU A 264 15.26 11.40 16.75
C LEU A 264 13.79 11.18 17.13
N GLU A 265 13.13 10.35 16.33
CA GLU A 265 11.78 9.87 16.55
C GLU A 265 11.82 8.39 16.92
N VAL A 266 10.94 7.99 17.84
CA VAL A 266 10.61 6.58 18.11
C VAL A 266 9.13 6.37 17.91
N HIS A 267 8.78 5.21 17.35
CA HIS A 267 7.40 4.85 17.09
C HIS A 267 7.17 3.36 17.32
N GLY A 268 5.92 3.01 17.56
CA GLY A 268 5.53 1.64 17.75
C GLY A 268 4.07 1.39 17.42
N GLU A 269 3.77 0.16 17.06
CA GLU A 269 2.42 -0.30 16.74
C GLU A 269 2.20 -1.69 17.34
N LEU A 270 0.98 -1.97 17.79
CA LEU A 270 0.53 -3.28 18.24
C LEU A 270 -0.86 -3.54 17.66
N ALA A 271 -1.01 -4.65 16.96
CA ALA A 271 -2.26 -5.11 16.38
C ALA A 271 -2.64 -6.49 16.91
N HIS A 272 -3.90 -6.65 17.30
CA HIS A 272 -4.48 -7.91 17.73
C HIS A 272 -5.70 -8.24 16.88
N ILE A 273 -5.66 -9.37 16.19
CA ILE A 273 -6.68 -9.83 15.24
C ILE A 273 -7.31 -11.10 15.80
N ARG A 274 -8.62 -11.09 16.02
CA ARG A 274 -9.32 -12.27 16.52
C ARG A 274 -9.66 -13.25 15.41
N ASN A 275 -9.68 -14.54 15.73
CA ASN A 275 -10.19 -15.61 14.87
C ASN A 275 -9.62 -15.57 13.44
N PHE A 276 -8.34 -15.25 13.27
CA PHE A 276 -7.69 -15.16 11.98
C PHE A 276 -7.62 -16.54 11.29
N PRO A 277 -8.30 -16.76 10.16
CA PRO A 277 -8.23 -18.01 9.42
C PRO A 277 -7.00 -18.03 8.52
N LYS A 278 -6.29 -19.16 8.48
CA LYS A 278 -5.09 -19.32 7.65
C LYS A 278 -4.95 -20.75 7.14
N THR A 279 -4.54 -20.87 5.88
CA THR A 279 -4.22 -22.14 5.23
C THR A 279 -2.74 -22.46 5.36
N PHE A 280 -2.46 -23.69 5.75
CA PHE A 280 -1.12 -24.24 5.89
C PHE A 280 -0.94 -25.44 4.96
N ILE A 281 0.33 -25.79 4.73
CA ILE A 281 0.70 -27.00 4.03
C ILE A 281 1.85 -27.65 4.79
N ASN A 282 1.74 -28.95 5.01
CA ASN A 282 2.84 -29.75 5.53
C ASN A 282 3.77 -30.16 4.38
N ALA A 283 4.99 -30.57 4.71
CA ALA A 283 5.92 -31.12 3.75
C ALA A 283 5.28 -32.23 2.86
N ASP A 284 4.52 -33.15 3.43
CA ASP A 284 3.86 -34.24 2.69
C ASP A 284 2.82 -33.77 1.65
N GLY A 285 2.50 -32.47 1.61
CA GLY A 285 1.52 -31.88 0.69
C GLY A 285 0.11 -31.83 1.24
N THR A 286 -0.10 -32.24 2.50
CA THR A 286 -1.37 -32.13 3.21
C THR A 286 -1.67 -30.67 3.50
N VAL A 287 -2.81 -30.19 3.00
CA VAL A 287 -3.29 -28.82 3.21
C VAL A 287 -4.34 -28.83 4.33
N PHE A 288 -4.21 -27.90 5.26
CA PHE A 288 -5.16 -27.75 6.36
C PHE A 288 -5.40 -26.28 6.69
N ASN A 289 -6.53 -25.99 7.32
CA ASN A 289 -6.87 -24.64 7.78
C ASN A 289 -6.83 -24.60 9.30
N GLN A 290 -6.36 -23.49 9.84
CA GLN A 290 -6.42 -23.20 11.27
C GLN A 290 -6.97 -21.80 11.48
N THR A 291 -7.69 -21.62 12.59
CA THR A 291 -8.16 -20.33 13.08
C THR A 291 -7.50 -20.05 14.41
N PHE A 292 -6.92 -18.86 14.57
CA PHE A 292 -6.22 -18.47 15.79
C PHE A 292 -6.26 -16.94 15.98
N ASP A 293 -6.02 -16.48 17.20
CA ASP A 293 -5.83 -15.05 17.44
C ASP A 293 -4.38 -14.66 17.10
N ALA A 294 -4.21 -13.63 16.29
CA ALA A 294 -2.91 -13.18 15.80
C ALA A 294 -2.54 -11.84 16.44
N THR A 295 -1.34 -11.74 17.00
CA THR A 295 -0.81 -10.48 17.54
C THR A 295 0.45 -10.11 16.79
N GLY A 296 0.46 -8.94 16.16
CA GLY A 296 1.63 -8.37 15.49
C GLY A 296 2.04 -7.06 16.14
N TYR A 297 3.31 -6.73 16.07
CA TYR A 297 3.83 -5.48 16.62
C TYR A 297 5.01 -4.97 15.80
N LEU A 298 5.16 -3.65 15.78
CA LEU A 298 6.26 -2.95 15.14
C LEU A 298 6.90 -2.01 16.16
N LEU A 299 8.22 -1.94 16.14
CA LEU A 299 8.98 -0.92 16.85
C LEU A 299 9.99 -0.32 15.88
N GLY A 300 10.04 1.00 15.83
CA GLY A 300 10.91 1.69 14.91
C GLY A 300 11.46 3.00 15.44
N MET A 301 12.45 3.50 14.72
CA MET A 301 13.05 4.80 14.95
C MET A 301 13.39 5.47 13.62
N ARG A 302 13.34 6.80 13.62
CA ARG A 302 13.86 7.64 12.54
C ARG A 302 14.88 8.61 13.10
N TYR A 303 16.03 8.71 12.44
CA TYR A 303 17.09 9.65 12.79
C TYR A 303 17.47 10.51 11.58
N LEU A 304 17.47 11.84 11.75
CA LEU A 304 17.90 12.80 10.75
C LEU A 304 19.28 13.37 11.13
N THR A 305 20.26 13.24 10.25
CA THR A 305 21.59 13.84 10.46
C THR A 305 21.58 15.32 10.08
N ALA A 306 22.62 16.05 10.51
CA ALA A 306 22.83 17.44 10.09
C ALA A 306 23.13 17.60 8.58
N MET A 307 23.44 16.49 7.89
CA MET A 307 23.69 16.46 6.44
C MET A 307 22.42 16.09 5.66
N ASP A 308 21.24 16.18 6.29
CA ASP A 308 19.96 15.75 5.71
C ASP A 308 19.92 14.27 5.26
N THR A 309 20.70 13.42 5.94
CA THR A 309 20.59 11.96 5.79
C THR A 309 19.54 11.42 6.76
N THR A 310 18.52 10.75 6.24
CA THR A 310 17.49 10.09 7.05
C THR A 310 17.80 8.60 7.18
N TYR A 311 17.82 8.12 8.42
CA TYR A 311 17.91 6.71 8.78
C TYR A 311 16.56 6.26 9.34
N ILE A 312 16.03 5.16 8.84
CA ILE A 312 14.83 4.50 9.36
C ILE A 312 15.19 3.06 9.68
N LEU A 313 14.96 2.65 10.93
CA LEU A 313 15.18 1.29 11.39
C LEU A 313 13.87 0.77 12.01
N GLU A 314 13.38 -0.37 11.54
CA GLU A 314 12.15 -0.98 12.05
C GLU A 314 12.31 -2.48 12.27
N TYR A 315 11.81 -2.96 13.41
CA TYR A 315 11.55 -4.37 13.64
C TYR A 315 10.05 -4.61 13.55
N TYR A 316 9.65 -5.63 12.80
CA TYR A 316 8.25 -6.01 12.63
C TYR A 316 8.05 -7.49 12.90
N HIS A 317 7.18 -7.80 13.88
CA HIS A 317 6.63 -9.12 14.10
C HIS A 317 5.22 -9.21 13.50
N ALA A 318 5.08 -9.98 12.43
CA ALA A 318 3.83 -10.30 11.77
C ALA A 318 3.16 -11.52 12.41
N GLY A 319 2.21 -11.31 13.33
CA GLY A 319 1.46 -12.40 13.97
C GLY A 319 0.62 -13.26 13.01
N THR A 320 0.38 -12.78 11.78
CA THR A 320 -0.30 -13.51 10.71
C THR A 320 0.67 -14.23 9.77
N GLY A 321 1.98 -14.06 9.99
CA GLY A 321 3.08 -14.61 9.21
C GLY A 321 3.27 -16.12 9.38
N PHE A 322 3.97 -16.74 8.44
CA PHE A 322 4.37 -18.15 8.50
C PHE A 322 5.66 -18.30 9.30
N THR A 323 5.72 -19.26 10.21
CA THR A 323 6.97 -19.54 10.92
C THR A 323 8.03 -20.08 9.95
N LYS A 324 9.29 -20.10 10.38
CA LYS A 324 10.39 -20.68 9.60
C LYS A 324 10.10 -22.12 9.17
N ASP A 325 9.53 -22.92 10.07
CA ASP A 325 9.21 -24.32 9.78
C ASP A 325 8.07 -24.45 8.77
N GLN A 326 7.02 -23.63 8.90
CA GLN A 326 5.91 -23.61 7.93
C GLN A 326 6.36 -23.17 6.54
N MET A 327 7.26 -22.18 6.46
CA MET A 327 7.89 -21.79 5.18
C MET A 327 8.77 -22.93 4.63
N SER A 328 9.51 -23.63 5.49
CA SER A 328 10.34 -24.77 5.10
C SER A 328 9.51 -25.94 4.57
N ASP A 329 8.36 -26.21 5.17
CA ASP A 329 7.40 -27.21 4.69
C ASP A 329 6.90 -26.89 3.28
N PHE A 330 6.49 -25.63 3.06
CA PHE A 330 6.09 -25.16 1.73
C PHE A 330 7.22 -25.30 0.70
N PHE A 331 8.43 -24.85 1.01
CA PHE A 331 9.55 -24.97 0.08
C PHE A 331 9.92 -26.42 -0.23
N SER A 332 9.86 -27.29 0.79
CA SER A 332 10.11 -28.72 0.62
C SER A 332 9.04 -29.38 -0.25
N PHE A 333 7.76 -29.00 -0.07
CA PHE A 333 6.66 -29.45 -0.90
C PHE A 333 6.86 -29.04 -2.37
N VAL A 334 7.28 -27.80 -2.62
CA VAL A 334 7.57 -27.33 -3.98
C VAL A 334 8.72 -28.11 -4.62
N VAL A 335 9.81 -28.33 -3.90
CA VAL A 335 10.97 -29.07 -4.42
C VAL A 335 10.61 -30.52 -4.74
N ARG A 336 9.85 -31.19 -3.86
CA ARG A 336 9.34 -32.55 -4.14
C ARG A 336 8.43 -32.56 -5.36
N GLY A 337 7.47 -31.64 -5.44
CA GLY A 337 6.56 -31.53 -6.57
C GLY A 337 7.28 -31.26 -7.89
N TYR A 338 8.37 -30.48 -7.86
CA TYR A 338 9.20 -30.23 -9.03
C TYR A 338 9.96 -31.49 -9.48
N ASN A 339 10.55 -32.22 -8.54
CA ASN A 339 11.24 -33.48 -8.85
C ASN A 339 10.27 -34.54 -9.41
N GLU A 340 9.05 -34.62 -8.86
CA GLU A 340 8.00 -35.51 -9.37
C GLU A 340 7.57 -35.12 -10.80
N TYR A 341 7.42 -33.82 -11.06
CA TYR A 341 7.11 -33.31 -12.39
C TYR A 341 8.21 -33.68 -13.40
N LEU A 342 9.49 -33.53 -13.03
CA LEU A 342 10.60 -33.94 -13.91
C LEU A 342 10.63 -35.45 -14.18
N ALA A 343 10.23 -36.27 -13.20
CA ALA A 343 10.26 -37.73 -13.33
C ALA A 343 9.05 -38.30 -14.08
N THR A 344 7.86 -37.70 -13.91
CA THR A 344 6.58 -38.29 -14.35
C THR A 344 5.74 -37.39 -15.27
N GLY A 345 6.06 -36.10 -15.33
CA GLY A 345 5.23 -35.08 -15.97
C GLY A 345 4.02 -34.62 -15.14
N ASN A 346 3.80 -35.17 -13.94
CA ASN A 346 2.69 -34.76 -13.07
C ASN A 346 2.89 -33.33 -12.52
N SER A 347 2.04 -32.40 -12.95
CA SER A 347 2.11 -31.00 -12.53
C SER A 347 1.16 -30.63 -11.39
N THR A 348 0.33 -31.56 -10.91
CA THR A 348 -0.68 -31.28 -9.87
C THR A 348 -0.08 -30.69 -8.58
N PRO A 349 1.04 -31.20 -8.03
CA PRO A 349 1.67 -30.59 -6.85
C PRO A 349 2.12 -29.15 -7.09
N LEU A 350 2.68 -28.86 -8.27
CA LEU A 350 3.14 -27.51 -8.62
C LEU A 350 1.99 -26.53 -8.85
N GLN A 351 0.88 -26.98 -9.43
CA GLN A 351 -0.34 -26.16 -9.54
C GLN A 351 -0.86 -25.79 -8.15
N ARG A 352 -0.88 -26.74 -7.20
CA ARG A 352 -1.24 -26.47 -5.80
C ARG A 352 -0.28 -25.49 -5.15
N ALA A 353 1.03 -25.69 -5.33
CA ALA A 353 2.05 -24.78 -4.84
C ALA A 353 1.88 -23.35 -5.38
N SER A 354 1.61 -23.18 -6.67
CA SER A 354 1.35 -21.87 -7.27
C SER A 354 0.11 -21.19 -6.68
N THR A 355 -0.96 -21.95 -6.41
CA THR A 355 -2.15 -21.43 -5.72
C THR A 355 -1.84 -20.98 -4.30
N LEU A 356 -1.07 -21.77 -3.54
CA LEU A 356 -0.65 -21.42 -2.17
C LEU A 356 0.34 -20.24 -2.14
N SER A 357 1.23 -20.15 -3.14
CA SER A 357 2.13 -19.02 -3.36
C SER A 357 1.33 -17.73 -3.52
N ARG A 358 0.34 -17.71 -4.42
CA ARG A 358 -0.57 -16.57 -4.60
C ARG A 358 -1.45 -16.30 -3.38
N GLY A 359 -1.80 -17.35 -2.64
CA GLY A 359 -2.64 -17.27 -1.43
C GLY A 359 -1.94 -16.73 -0.19
N GLY A 360 -0.61 -16.71 -0.14
CA GLY A 360 0.11 -16.14 1.00
C GLY A 360 1.61 -16.42 1.06
N TYR A 361 2.05 -17.61 0.62
CA TYR A 361 3.44 -18.05 0.77
C TYR A 361 4.44 -17.28 -0.11
N GLY A 362 3.98 -16.70 -1.22
CA GLY A 362 4.81 -15.96 -2.17
C GLY A 362 4.72 -14.43 -2.05
N ARG A 363 4.17 -13.91 -0.95
CA ARG A 363 4.12 -12.45 -0.69
C ARG A 363 5.51 -11.91 -0.39
N ASN A 364 5.71 -10.59 -0.47
CA ASN A 364 6.98 -9.92 -0.13
C ASN A 364 7.42 -10.19 1.31
N THR A 365 6.46 -10.27 2.25
CA THR A 365 6.71 -10.54 3.68
C THR A 365 5.80 -11.67 4.20
N PRO A 366 6.09 -12.95 3.84
CA PRO A 366 5.22 -14.08 4.19
C PRO A 366 5.47 -14.63 5.61
N GLY A 367 6.67 -14.44 6.15
CA GLY A 367 7.13 -14.90 7.45
C GLY A 367 6.67 -14.07 8.64
N THR A 368 7.18 -14.40 9.84
CA THR A 368 6.78 -13.76 11.11
C THR A 368 7.65 -12.59 11.53
N ASP A 369 8.93 -12.53 11.16
CA ASP A 369 9.87 -11.56 11.76
C ASP A 369 10.72 -10.88 10.70
N TYR A 370 10.81 -9.55 10.79
CA TYR A 370 11.48 -8.69 9.82
C TYR A 370 12.28 -7.60 10.50
N LEU A 371 13.42 -7.27 9.88
CA LEU A 371 14.21 -6.09 10.19
C LEU A 371 14.37 -5.26 8.92
N TYR A 372 14.12 -3.96 9.01
CA TYR A 372 14.21 -3.02 7.91
C TYR A 372 15.16 -1.89 8.25
N LEU A 373 16.05 -1.56 7.31
CA LEU A 373 16.91 -0.40 7.37
C LEU A 373 16.81 0.35 6.04
N ARG A 374 16.40 1.61 6.10
CA ARG A 374 16.47 2.54 4.96
C ARG A 374 17.36 3.72 5.32
N ILE A 375 18.26 4.06 4.42
CA ILE A 375 19.11 5.24 4.51
C ILE A 375 18.85 6.05 3.24
N SER A 376 18.39 7.29 3.39
CA SER A 376 18.14 8.19 2.28
C SER A 376 18.88 9.51 2.48
N GLN A 377 19.53 9.98 1.41
CA GLN A 377 20.18 11.28 1.38
C GLN A 377 19.33 12.19 0.49
N LYS A 378 18.97 13.37 1.00
CA LYS A 378 18.30 14.38 0.18
C LYS A 378 19.25 14.89 -0.90
N GLU A 379 18.77 15.03 -2.13
CA GLU A 379 19.55 15.62 -3.22
C GLU A 379 19.90 17.10 -2.88
N PRO A 380 21.13 17.56 -3.20
CA PRO A 380 21.60 18.92 -2.90
C PRO A 380 20.75 20.04 -3.51
#